data_AF-A0A4V2AZS1-F1
#
_entry.id   AF-A0A4V2AZS1-F1
#
_cell.length_a   1.000
_cell.length_b   1.000
_cell.length_c   1.000
_cell.angle_alpha   90.00
_cell.angle_beta   90.00
_cell.angle_gamma   90.00
#
_symmetry.space_group_name_H-M   'P 1'
#
loop_
_entity.id
_entity.type
_entity.pdbx_description
1 polymer ?
#
loop_
_entity_poly.entity_id
_entity_poly.type
_entity_poly.pdbx_seq_one_letter_code
_entity_poly.pdbx_strand_id
1 'polypeptide(L)'
;MNRLKQSIFSFILFTMTVLTSSTCTADPLTDKALAELRSILKTQTEFVKVHAAEYLIWLGYPAEVRQEFMRENELHGTQPKYRITIWRVLAQTETDPSKKQGWYDKIYKAFGDVNGPDRLHAAETLAKLKLSPAERYPEATQKSLSDESRNLQVYTRWALSYAPGTNADEFRRDFLQIVRSDTNQVVRMISAFILRRSGGLTEAEWTELSRMALAESPESPLKKNLLNTAIVTFPAGAKKTPDYEKIRKAMLENYQGFSAGERMELAQALAEKGEASDLPLLTAYLTNENSAGLYENDSKEAADVRANAAYAIVKIKRRIEAPRK
;
A
#
# COMPACT_ATOMS: atom_id res chain seq x y z
N MET A 1 -28.88 82.17 -8.85
CA MET A 1 -27.73 81.26 -9.14
C MET A 1 -27.48 80.43 -7.88
N ASN A 2 -28.19 79.31 -7.72
CA ASN A 2 -27.70 77.94 -8.01
C ASN A 2 -26.46 77.54 -7.20
N ARG A 3 -26.66 76.81 -6.09
CA ARG A 3 -26.35 75.37 -5.96
C ARG A 3 -26.65 74.88 -4.53
N LEU A 4 -27.75 74.15 -4.41
CA LEU A 4 -28.13 73.37 -3.23
C LEU A 4 -27.29 72.08 -3.23
N LYS A 5 -26.51 71.83 -2.17
CA LYS A 5 -25.80 70.55 -1.99
C LYS A 5 -26.79 69.50 -1.46
N GLN A 6 -27.12 68.50 -2.28
CA GLN A 6 -27.87 67.33 -1.86
C GLN A 6 -26.95 66.36 -1.11
N SER A 7 -27.39 65.98 0.10
CA SER A 7 -26.75 64.97 0.94
C SER A 7 -27.15 63.58 0.46
N ILE A 8 -26.17 62.74 0.11
CA ILE A 8 -26.36 61.36 -0.32
C ILE A 8 -26.60 60.49 0.92
N PHE A 9 -27.77 59.88 1.02
CA PHE A 9 -28.07 58.80 1.95
C PHE A 9 -27.45 57.49 1.40
N SER A 10 -26.42 56.95 2.07
CA SER A 10 -25.92 55.60 1.81
C SER A 10 -26.75 54.58 2.59
N PHE A 11 -27.53 53.78 1.87
CA PHE A 11 -28.14 52.54 2.38
C PHE A 11 -27.06 51.45 2.43
N ILE A 12 -26.64 51.02 3.63
CA ILE A 12 -25.81 49.84 3.81
C ILE A 12 -26.72 48.62 3.77
N LEU A 13 -26.67 47.87 2.66
CA LEU A 13 -27.35 46.58 2.52
C LEU A 13 -26.52 45.52 3.28
N PHE A 14 -27.01 45.11 4.45
CA PHE A 14 -26.39 44.03 5.22
C PHE A 14 -26.84 42.69 4.62
N THR A 15 -26.07 42.17 3.66
CA THR A 15 -26.22 40.79 3.19
C THR A 15 -25.84 39.84 4.33
N MET A 16 -26.84 39.24 4.98
CA MET A 16 -26.62 38.08 5.85
C MET A 16 -26.15 36.91 4.98
N THR A 17 -24.85 36.68 4.96
CA THR A 17 -24.27 35.44 4.46
C THR A 17 -24.69 34.33 5.40
N VAL A 18 -25.65 33.50 4.99
CA VAL A 18 -25.96 32.25 5.66
C VAL A 18 -24.73 31.36 5.53
N LEU A 19 -23.96 31.26 6.61
CA LEU A 19 -22.95 30.22 6.78
C LEU A 19 -23.72 28.89 6.85
N THR A 20 -23.84 28.20 5.72
CA THR A 20 -24.14 26.78 5.74
C THR A 20 -22.96 26.08 6.40
N SER A 21 -23.07 25.86 7.70
CA SER A 21 -22.24 24.90 8.41
C SER A 21 -22.42 23.55 7.72
N SER A 22 -21.44 23.16 6.91
CA SER A 22 -21.30 21.81 6.39
C SER A 22 -21.27 20.87 7.59
N THR A 23 -22.40 20.26 7.89
CA THR A 23 -22.47 19.16 8.83
C THR A 23 -21.56 18.06 8.31
N CYS A 24 -20.45 17.84 9.01
CA CYS A 24 -19.64 16.64 8.87
C CYS A 24 -20.55 15.46 9.21
N THR A 25 -21.23 14.91 8.21
CA THR A 25 -21.97 13.66 8.38
C THR A 25 -20.93 12.58 8.59
N ALA A 26 -20.77 12.16 9.85
CA ALA A 26 -19.96 10.99 10.20
C ALA A 26 -20.39 9.83 9.30
N ASP A 27 -19.46 9.26 8.54
CA ASP A 27 -19.70 8.04 7.75
C ASP A 27 -19.46 6.83 8.66
N PRO A 28 -20.51 6.15 9.14
CA PRO A 28 -20.37 5.13 10.19
C PRO A 28 -19.43 3.98 9.77
N LEU A 29 -19.34 3.68 8.48
CA LEU A 29 -18.45 2.64 7.96
C LEU A 29 -16.99 3.08 7.98
N THR A 30 -16.69 4.34 7.63
CA THR A 30 -15.35 4.92 7.73
C THR A 30 -14.89 4.96 9.18
N ASP A 31 -15.76 5.39 10.11
CA ASP A 31 -15.44 5.43 11.53
C ASP A 31 -15.16 4.04 12.10
N LYS A 32 -15.98 3.04 11.73
CA LYS A 32 -15.76 1.64 12.10
C LYS A 32 -14.42 1.10 11.58
N ALA A 33 -14.09 1.39 10.31
CA ALA A 33 -12.83 0.96 9.71
C ALA A 33 -11.62 1.61 10.40
N LEU A 34 -11.68 2.91 10.69
CA LEU A 34 -10.60 3.60 11.42
C LEU A 34 -10.47 3.10 12.86
N ALA A 35 -11.59 2.81 13.54
CA ALA A 35 -11.57 2.22 14.86
C ALA A 35 -10.90 0.84 14.85
N GLU A 36 -11.17 0.01 13.85
CA GLU A 36 -10.54 -1.31 13.69
C GLU A 36 -9.02 -1.18 13.50
N LEU A 37 -8.56 -0.29 12.61
CA LEU A 37 -7.13 -0.04 12.41
C LEU A 37 -6.43 0.39 13.71
N ARG A 38 -7.06 1.28 14.48
CA ARG A 38 -6.53 1.72 15.79
C ARG A 38 -6.55 0.62 16.84
N SER A 39 -7.56 -0.26 16.82
CA SER A 39 -7.63 -1.42 17.71
C SER A 39 -6.48 -2.39 17.41
N ILE A 40 -6.27 -2.71 16.13
CA ILE A 40 -5.19 -3.59 15.66
C ILE A 40 -3.82 -2.98 15.99
N LEU A 41 -3.63 -1.68 15.74
CA LEU A 41 -2.42 -0.96 16.12
C LEU A 41 -2.09 -1.10 17.61
N LYS A 42 -3.08 -1.23 18.50
CA LYS A 42 -2.86 -1.32 19.96
C LYS A 42 -2.71 -2.75 20.47
N THR A 43 -3.39 -3.70 19.84
CA THR A 43 -3.59 -5.05 20.39
C THR A 43 -2.77 -6.13 19.69
N GLN A 44 -2.42 -5.94 18.43
CA GLN A 44 -1.63 -6.90 17.67
C GLN A 44 -0.13 -6.68 17.83
N THR A 45 0.66 -7.66 17.39
CA THR A 45 2.13 -7.65 17.46
C THR A 45 2.74 -7.82 16.06
N GLU A 46 4.04 -7.54 15.96
CA GLU A 46 4.85 -7.88 14.79
C GLU A 46 4.28 -7.31 13.47
N PHE A 47 4.22 -8.12 12.41
CA PHE A 47 3.87 -7.68 11.06
C PHE A 47 2.43 -7.18 10.93
N VAL A 48 1.48 -7.75 11.68
CA VAL A 48 0.08 -7.29 11.67
C VAL A 48 -0.02 -5.87 12.23
N LYS A 49 0.72 -5.58 13.31
CA LYS A 49 0.83 -4.24 13.88
C LYS A 49 1.45 -3.24 12.90
N VAL A 50 2.48 -3.68 12.16
CA VAL A 50 3.14 -2.88 11.11
C VAL A 50 2.19 -2.54 9.98
N HIS A 51 1.37 -3.49 9.50
CA HIS A 51 0.40 -3.21 8.44
C HIS A 51 -0.63 -2.15 8.87
N ALA A 52 -1.21 -2.29 10.06
CA ALA A 52 -2.13 -1.28 10.59
C ALA A 52 -1.47 0.10 10.73
N ALA A 53 -0.22 0.15 11.21
CA ALA A 53 0.56 1.38 11.29
C ALA A 53 0.79 2.04 9.93
N GLU A 54 1.22 1.27 8.93
CA GLU A 54 1.42 1.76 7.56
C GLU A 54 0.12 2.29 6.96
N TYR A 55 -0.99 1.58 7.14
CA TYR A 55 -2.30 2.05 6.67
C TYR A 55 -2.72 3.35 7.34
N LEU A 56 -2.54 3.49 8.66
CA LEU A 56 -2.86 4.73 9.37
C LEU A 56 -1.97 5.89 8.90
N ILE A 57 -0.68 5.66 8.68
CA ILE A 57 0.23 6.67 8.08
C ILE A 57 -0.28 7.11 6.71
N TRP A 58 -0.59 6.16 5.81
CA TRP A 58 -1.04 6.47 4.45
C TRP A 58 -2.43 7.11 4.41
N LEU A 59 -3.24 6.90 5.47
CA LEU A 59 -4.50 7.59 5.69
C LEU A 59 -4.34 8.96 6.37
N GLY A 60 -3.11 9.40 6.69
CA GLY A 60 -2.84 10.72 7.25
C GLY A 60 -2.91 10.81 8.78
N TYR A 61 -2.74 9.70 9.48
CA TYR A 61 -2.72 9.63 10.95
C TYR A 61 -1.35 9.19 11.51
N PRO A 62 -0.23 9.85 11.18
CA PRO A 62 1.10 9.38 11.58
C PRO A 62 1.42 9.60 13.08
N ALA A 63 0.77 10.56 13.74
CA ALA A 63 1.11 10.95 15.11
C ALA A 63 0.83 9.83 16.13
N GLU A 64 -0.34 9.19 16.06
CA GLU A 64 -0.69 8.06 16.93
C GLU A 64 0.20 6.84 16.67
N VAL A 65 0.52 6.60 15.40
CA VAL A 65 1.44 5.53 15.00
C VAL A 65 2.84 5.75 15.56
N ARG A 66 3.35 6.97 15.50
CA ARG A 66 4.67 7.31 16.04
C ARG A 66 4.77 7.00 17.53
N GLN A 67 3.75 7.40 18.31
CA GLN A 67 3.73 7.15 19.75
C GLN A 67 3.77 5.65 20.07
N GLU A 68 3.02 4.83 19.33
CA GLU A 68 3.04 3.38 19.48
C GLU A 68 4.38 2.78 19.09
N PHE A 69 4.94 3.19 17.94
CA PHE A 69 6.14 2.57 17.41
C PHE A 69 7.45 3.01 18.10
N MET A 70 7.44 4.15 18.80
CA MET A 70 8.54 4.48 19.70
C MET A 70 8.61 3.48 20.86
N ARG A 71 7.47 3.09 21.44
CA ARG A 71 7.40 2.02 22.45
C ARG A 71 7.78 0.67 21.88
N GLU A 72 7.32 0.33 20.67
CA GLU A 72 7.76 -0.90 19.98
C GLU A 72 9.27 -0.92 19.79
N ASN A 73 9.90 0.21 19.43
CA ASN A 73 11.35 0.27 19.30
C ASN A 73 12.09 0.11 20.64
N GLU A 74 11.53 0.60 21.74
CA GLU A 74 12.09 0.38 23.09
C GLU A 74 12.03 -1.10 23.49
N LEU A 75 10.93 -1.79 23.20
CA LEU A 75 10.71 -3.18 23.59
C LEU A 75 11.38 -4.19 22.63
N HIS A 76 11.34 -3.90 21.33
CA HIS A 76 11.65 -4.86 20.26
C HIS A 76 12.71 -4.34 19.28
N GLY A 77 13.34 -3.19 19.54
CA GLY A 77 14.35 -2.60 18.65
C GLY A 77 15.62 -3.44 18.44
N THR A 78 15.79 -4.51 19.23
CA THR A 78 16.89 -5.48 19.09
C THR A 78 16.46 -6.80 18.43
N GLN A 79 15.15 -7.05 18.25
CA GLN A 79 14.65 -8.28 17.65
C GLN A 79 14.94 -8.29 16.13
N PRO A 80 15.74 -9.24 15.61
CA PRO A 80 16.02 -9.32 14.18
C PRO A 80 14.75 -9.38 13.34
N LYS A 81 14.82 -8.85 12.12
CA LYS A 81 13.73 -8.72 11.14
C LYS A 81 12.65 -7.73 11.58
N TYR A 82 12.10 -7.87 12.79
CA TYR A 82 11.04 -6.99 13.29
C TYR A 82 11.55 -5.56 13.53
N ARG A 83 12.75 -5.39 14.07
CA ARG A 83 13.37 -4.05 14.24
C ARG A 83 13.44 -3.24 12.94
N ILE A 84 13.62 -3.91 11.80
CA ILE A 84 13.69 -3.25 10.50
C ILE A 84 12.34 -2.64 10.11
N THR A 85 11.25 -3.36 10.35
CA THR A 85 9.91 -2.85 10.05
C THR A 85 9.48 -1.77 11.04
N ILE A 86 9.91 -1.86 12.30
CA ILE A 86 9.75 -0.78 13.29
C ILE A 86 10.47 0.48 12.81
N TRP A 87 11.74 0.39 12.41
CA TRP A 87 12.49 1.54 11.90
C TRP A 87 11.87 2.12 10.62
N ARG A 88 11.30 1.28 9.75
CA ARG A 88 10.55 1.73 8.56
C ARG A 88 9.34 2.57 8.93
N VAL A 89 8.55 2.13 9.90
CA VAL A 89 7.37 2.87 10.39
C VAL A 89 7.81 4.18 11.03
N LEU A 90 8.82 4.15 11.91
CA LEU A 90 9.35 5.34 12.55
C LEU A 90 9.89 6.36 11.53
N ALA A 91 10.61 5.89 10.52
CA ALA A 91 11.09 6.73 9.44
C ALA A 91 9.93 7.40 8.68
N GLN A 92 8.83 6.69 8.39
CA GLN A 92 7.68 7.29 7.72
C GLN A 92 6.93 8.33 8.58
N THR A 93 6.93 8.17 9.90
CA THR A 93 6.29 9.13 10.82
C THR A 93 7.16 10.32 11.22
N GLU A 94 8.47 10.25 10.98
CA GLU A 94 9.42 11.27 11.41
C GLU A 94 9.36 12.52 10.52
N THR A 95 9.17 13.67 11.17
CA THR A 95 9.10 14.99 10.52
C THR A 95 10.42 15.73 10.57
N ASP A 96 11.28 15.45 11.55
CA ASP A 96 12.62 16.02 11.65
C ASP A 96 13.57 15.30 10.65
N PRO A 97 14.11 16.01 9.64
CA PRO A 97 14.97 15.38 8.63
C PRO A 97 16.20 14.67 9.22
N SER A 98 16.80 15.21 10.29
CA SER A 98 17.98 14.63 10.92
C SER A 98 17.65 13.32 11.63
N LYS A 99 16.55 13.30 12.39
CA LYS A 99 16.08 12.07 13.05
C LYS A 99 15.61 11.03 12.02
N LYS A 100 15.00 11.48 10.92
CA LYS A 100 14.57 10.61 9.82
C LYS A 100 15.76 9.90 9.20
N GLN A 101 16.83 10.66 8.94
CA GLN A 101 18.09 10.12 8.47
C GLN A 101 18.66 9.08 9.43
N GLY A 102 18.57 9.31 10.75
CA GLY A 102 18.99 8.33 11.75
C GLY A 102 18.28 6.97 11.64
N TRP A 103 17.00 6.95 11.27
CA TRP A 103 16.27 5.69 11.00
C TRP A 103 16.72 5.04 9.69
N TYR A 104 16.90 5.82 8.63
CA TYR A 104 17.46 5.33 7.37
C TYR A 104 18.85 4.73 7.57
N ASP A 105 19.70 5.34 8.38
CA ASP A 105 21.06 4.87 8.65
C ASP A 105 21.07 3.48 9.29
N LYS A 106 20.16 3.20 10.20
CA LYS A 106 20.01 1.88 10.81
C LYS A 106 19.62 0.82 9.77
N ILE A 107 18.67 1.14 8.89
CA ILE A 107 18.20 0.26 7.82
C ILE A 107 19.32 -0.01 6.81
N TYR A 108 20.02 1.03 6.36
CA TYR A 108 21.15 0.89 5.46
C TYR A 108 22.27 0.05 6.08
N LYS A 109 22.60 0.25 7.36
CA LYS A 109 23.59 -0.56 8.07
C LYS A 109 23.18 -2.04 8.12
N ALA A 110 21.91 -2.33 8.37
CA ALA A 110 21.39 -3.69 8.38
C ALA A 110 21.43 -4.36 6.99
N PHE A 111 21.28 -3.61 5.90
CA PHE A 111 21.50 -4.10 4.54
C PHE A 111 22.99 -4.37 4.26
N GLY A 112 23.87 -3.48 4.73
CA GLY A 112 25.32 -3.57 4.54
C GLY A 112 25.98 -4.73 5.28
N ASP A 113 25.35 -5.24 6.35
CA ASP A 113 25.79 -6.46 7.03
C ASP A 113 25.44 -7.69 6.18
N VAL A 114 26.41 -8.10 5.34
CA VAL A 114 26.22 -9.15 4.34
C VAL A 114 25.86 -10.52 4.92
N ASN A 115 26.16 -10.76 6.19
CA ASN A 115 25.86 -12.01 6.90
C ASN A 115 24.77 -11.80 7.97
N GLY A 116 24.21 -10.59 8.07
CA GLY A 116 23.25 -10.22 9.07
C GLY A 116 21.86 -10.82 8.83
N PRO A 117 21.10 -11.14 9.90
CA PRO A 117 19.78 -11.77 9.80
C PRO A 117 18.70 -10.84 9.21
N ASP A 118 19.00 -9.54 9.11
CA ASP A 118 18.07 -8.50 8.67
C ASP A 118 18.14 -8.20 7.18
N ARG A 119 19.19 -8.66 6.50
CA ARG A 119 19.57 -8.16 5.17
C ARG A 119 18.43 -8.20 4.16
N LEU A 120 17.65 -9.29 4.15
CA LEU A 120 16.46 -9.43 3.31
C LEU A 120 15.38 -8.38 3.62
N HIS A 121 15.07 -8.18 4.90
CA HIS A 121 14.04 -7.22 5.33
C HIS A 121 14.51 -5.78 5.13
N ALA A 122 15.82 -5.53 5.25
CA ALA A 122 16.44 -4.24 4.97
C ALA A 122 16.35 -3.92 3.47
N ALA A 123 16.63 -4.88 2.58
CA ALA A 123 16.47 -4.70 1.14
C ALA A 123 15.03 -4.36 0.75
N GLU A 124 14.05 -5.11 1.25
CA GLU A 124 12.62 -4.82 1.03
C GLU A 124 12.24 -3.43 1.58
N THR A 125 12.73 -3.09 2.77
CA THR A 125 12.42 -1.82 3.43
C THR A 125 13.02 -0.62 2.69
N LEU A 126 14.27 -0.72 2.23
CA LEU A 126 14.89 0.30 1.39
C LEU A 126 14.06 0.52 0.12
N ALA A 127 13.63 -0.56 -0.53
CA ALA A 127 12.78 -0.47 -1.71
C ALA A 127 11.41 0.20 -1.41
N LYS A 128 10.73 -0.19 -0.34
CA LYS A 128 9.46 0.42 0.10
C LYS A 128 9.60 1.90 0.46
N LEU A 129 10.75 2.31 1.01
CA LEU A 129 11.08 3.71 1.31
C LEU A 129 11.62 4.48 0.10
N LYS A 130 11.77 3.83 -1.05
CA LYS A 130 12.35 4.40 -2.28
C LYS A 130 13.80 4.87 -2.12
N LEU A 131 14.59 4.08 -1.42
CA LEU A 131 15.99 4.33 -1.09
C LEU A 131 16.87 3.28 -1.77
N SER A 132 17.91 3.72 -2.49
CA SER A 132 18.88 2.81 -3.12
C SER A 132 20.09 2.59 -2.21
N PRO A 133 20.52 1.34 -1.98
CA PRO A 133 21.75 1.05 -1.23
C PRO A 133 23.04 1.27 -2.03
N ALA A 134 22.96 1.49 -3.35
CA ALA A 134 24.14 1.43 -4.24
C ALA A 134 25.23 2.45 -3.87
N GLU A 135 24.87 3.67 -3.52
CA GLU A 135 25.84 4.73 -3.23
C GLU A 135 26.58 4.50 -1.90
N ARG A 136 25.87 3.99 -0.89
CA ARG A 136 26.42 3.83 0.46
C ARG A 136 27.04 2.46 0.71
N TYR A 137 26.51 1.42 0.08
CA TYR A 137 26.93 0.04 0.23
C TYR A 137 27.06 -0.66 -1.14
N PRO A 138 27.94 -0.18 -2.04
CA PRO A 138 28.06 -0.71 -3.40
C PRO A 138 28.43 -2.20 -3.43
N GLU A 139 29.38 -2.63 -2.59
CA GLU A 139 29.82 -4.02 -2.53
C GLU A 139 28.72 -4.96 -2.01
N ALA A 140 28.03 -4.56 -0.93
CA ALA A 140 26.92 -5.35 -0.40
C ALA A 140 25.75 -5.40 -1.40
N THR A 141 25.52 -4.32 -2.15
CA THR A 141 24.53 -4.26 -3.24
C THR A 141 24.89 -5.27 -4.33
N GLN A 142 26.13 -5.22 -4.84
CA GLN A 142 26.57 -6.15 -5.88
C GLN A 142 26.48 -7.60 -5.42
N LYS A 143 26.89 -7.90 -4.18
CA LYS A 143 26.76 -9.23 -3.59
C LYS A 143 25.29 -9.67 -3.48
N SER A 144 24.38 -8.76 -3.13
CA SER A 144 22.94 -9.07 -3.05
C SER A 144 22.33 -9.41 -4.41
N LEU A 145 22.84 -8.83 -5.50
CA LEU A 145 22.35 -9.11 -6.87
C LEU A 145 22.76 -10.49 -7.39
N SER A 146 23.81 -11.09 -6.81
CA SER A 146 24.29 -12.44 -7.14
C SER A 146 24.11 -13.43 -5.98
N ASP A 147 23.30 -13.10 -4.98
CA ASP A 147 23.10 -13.91 -3.77
C ASP A 147 22.29 -15.18 -4.08
N GLU A 148 22.45 -16.27 -3.33
CA GLU A 148 21.62 -17.46 -3.52
C GLU A 148 20.13 -17.18 -3.26
N SER A 149 19.82 -16.23 -2.38
CA SER A 149 18.46 -15.78 -2.12
C SER A 149 17.92 -14.93 -3.27
N ARG A 150 17.12 -15.56 -4.14
CA ARG A 150 16.40 -14.86 -5.22
C ARG A 150 15.49 -13.75 -4.71
N ASN A 151 14.91 -13.88 -3.53
CA ASN A 151 14.09 -12.83 -2.92
C ASN A 151 14.94 -11.59 -2.59
N LEU A 152 16.15 -11.78 -2.04
CA LEU A 152 17.07 -10.67 -1.78
C LEU A 152 17.50 -9.98 -3.09
N GLN A 153 17.78 -10.75 -4.15
CA GLN A 153 18.09 -10.18 -5.46
C GLN A 153 16.97 -9.28 -5.96
N VAL A 154 15.72 -9.75 -5.93
CA VAL A 154 14.55 -9.04 -6.45
C VAL A 154 14.26 -7.78 -5.64
N TYR A 155 14.32 -7.84 -4.31
CA TYR A 155 14.15 -6.65 -3.48
C TYR A 155 15.29 -5.63 -3.64
N THR A 156 16.52 -6.11 -3.81
CA THR A 156 17.66 -5.22 -4.11
C THR A 156 17.48 -4.52 -5.45
N ARG A 157 17.04 -5.26 -6.49
CA ARG A 157 16.70 -4.66 -7.80
C ARG A 157 15.59 -3.61 -7.67
N TRP A 158 14.59 -3.84 -6.82
CA TRP A 158 13.54 -2.85 -6.61
C TRP A 158 14.09 -1.58 -5.93
N ALA A 159 14.94 -1.72 -4.92
CA ALA A 159 15.62 -0.58 -4.30
C ALA A 159 16.49 0.20 -5.31
N LEU A 160 17.17 -0.50 -6.22
CA LEU A 160 17.98 0.11 -7.28
C LEU A 160 17.17 0.90 -8.29
N SER A 161 15.90 0.57 -8.52
CA SER A 161 15.02 1.33 -9.42
C SER A 161 14.77 2.78 -8.99
N TYR A 162 15.19 3.14 -7.77
CA TYR A 162 15.11 4.49 -7.23
C TYR A 162 16.47 5.21 -7.17
N ALA A 163 17.54 4.59 -7.67
CA ALA A 163 18.85 5.24 -7.71
C ALA A 163 18.87 6.41 -8.72
N PRO A 164 19.59 7.51 -8.45
CA PRO A 164 19.73 8.62 -9.39
C PRO A 164 20.23 8.15 -10.77
N GLY A 165 19.61 8.67 -11.84
CA GLY A 165 20.01 8.35 -13.22
C GLY A 165 19.55 7.00 -13.75
N THR A 166 18.81 6.20 -12.97
CA THR A 166 18.24 4.94 -13.45
C THR A 166 17.00 5.13 -14.32
N ASN A 167 16.79 4.18 -15.24
CA ASN A 167 15.59 4.15 -16.08
C ASN A 167 14.52 3.25 -15.44
N ALA A 168 13.47 3.86 -14.88
CA ALA A 168 12.37 3.13 -14.26
C ALA A 168 11.66 2.16 -15.23
N ASP A 169 11.64 2.45 -16.53
CA ASP A 169 11.04 1.58 -17.55
C ASP A 169 11.84 0.28 -17.74
N GLU A 170 13.16 0.34 -17.60
CA GLU A 170 14.02 -0.84 -17.68
C GLU A 170 13.73 -1.80 -16.53
N PHE A 171 13.74 -1.31 -15.29
CA PHE A 171 13.38 -2.11 -14.12
C PHE A 171 11.95 -2.67 -14.22
N ARG A 172 10.99 -1.88 -14.73
CA ARG A 172 9.62 -2.35 -14.93
C ARG A 172 9.57 -3.53 -15.90
N ARG A 173 10.26 -3.45 -17.04
CA ARG A 173 10.35 -4.55 -18.02
C ARG A 173 11.05 -5.76 -17.44
N ASP A 174 12.10 -5.57 -16.65
CA ASP A 174 12.78 -6.65 -15.93
C ASP A 174 11.82 -7.39 -14.99
N PHE A 175 11.04 -6.67 -14.18
CA PHE A 175 10.06 -7.32 -13.29
C PHE A 175 8.94 -8.01 -14.06
N LEU A 176 8.49 -7.47 -15.19
CA LEU A 176 7.53 -8.14 -16.06
C LEU A 176 8.10 -9.44 -16.64
N GLN A 177 9.37 -9.43 -17.05
CA GLN A 177 10.07 -10.62 -17.52
C GLN A 177 10.21 -11.66 -16.41
N ILE A 178 10.55 -11.25 -15.18
CA ILE A 178 10.62 -12.16 -14.02
C ILE A 178 9.25 -12.77 -13.74
N VAL A 179 8.17 -11.97 -13.74
CA VAL A 179 6.78 -12.46 -13.61
C VAL A 179 6.45 -13.50 -14.68
N ARG A 180 6.97 -13.34 -15.89
CA ARG A 180 6.70 -14.23 -17.02
C ARG A 180 7.47 -15.54 -16.95
N SER A 181 8.75 -15.52 -16.63
CA SER A 181 9.66 -16.64 -16.91
C SER A 181 10.38 -17.25 -15.72
N ASP A 182 10.37 -16.62 -14.54
CA ASP A 182 11.09 -17.20 -13.39
C ASP A 182 10.41 -18.51 -12.93
N THR A 183 11.18 -19.54 -12.62
CA THR A 183 10.64 -20.84 -12.21
C THR A 183 10.18 -20.83 -10.75
N ASN A 184 10.63 -19.86 -9.95
CA ASN A 184 10.24 -19.71 -8.56
C ASN A 184 8.95 -18.85 -8.46
N GLN A 185 7.86 -19.49 -8.04
CA GLN A 185 6.56 -18.82 -7.90
C GLN A 185 6.58 -17.65 -6.89
N VAL A 186 7.36 -17.76 -5.81
CA VAL A 186 7.48 -16.67 -4.82
C VAL A 186 8.16 -15.46 -5.44
N VAL A 187 9.19 -15.68 -6.25
CA VAL A 187 9.88 -14.60 -6.98
C VAL A 187 8.95 -13.93 -7.99
N ARG A 188 8.14 -14.70 -8.71
CA ARG A 188 7.07 -14.18 -9.58
C ARG A 188 6.06 -13.35 -8.78
N MET A 189 5.62 -13.81 -7.61
CA MET A 189 4.68 -13.08 -6.73
C MET A 189 5.28 -11.76 -6.24
N ILE A 190 6.52 -11.77 -5.74
CA ILE A 190 7.22 -10.56 -5.30
C ILE A 190 7.36 -9.57 -6.47
N SER A 191 7.68 -10.06 -7.67
CA SER A 191 7.84 -9.20 -8.85
C SER A 191 6.51 -8.59 -9.29
N ALA A 192 5.41 -9.35 -9.23
CA ALA A 192 4.06 -8.83 -9.45
C ALA A 192 3.68 -7.76 -8.40
N PHE A 193 4.00 -8.00 -7.13
CA PHE A 193 3.84 -7.02 -6.06
C PHE A 193 4.65 -5.74 -6.35
N ILE A 194 5.89 -5.85 -6.81
CA ILE A 194 6.72 -4.71 -7.18
C ILE A 194 6.10 -3.93 -8.33
N LEU A 195 5.66 -4.61 -9.41
CA LEU A 195 4.96 -3.96 -10.52
C LEU A 195 3.73 -3.18 -10.04
N ARG A 196 2.96 -3.75 -9.12
CA ARG A 196 1.81 -3.09 -8.48
C ARG A 196 2.20 -1.79 -7.76
N ARG A 197 3.34 -1.78 -7.06
CA ARG A 197 3.83 -0.62 -6.29
C ARG A 197 4.53 0.43 -7.14
N SER A 198 5.19 0.01 -8.23
CA SER A 198 5.90 0.90 -9.14
C SER A 198 4.97 1.51 -10.19
N GLY A 199 3.94 0.78 -10.62
CA GLY A 199 2.96 1.23 -11.60
C GLY A 199 3.56 1.51 -12.99
N GLY A 200 2.83 2.29 -13.78
CA GLY A 200 3.34 2.85 -15.04
C GLY A 200 3.47 1.85 -16.21
N LEU A 201 2.77 0.72 -16.18
CA LEU A 201 2.76 -0.18 -17.35
C LEU A 201 2.19 0.53 -18.58
N THR A 202 2.84 0.33 -19.73
CA THR A 202 2.28 0.68 -21.03
C THR A 202 1.08 -0.22 -21.35
N GLU A 203 0.27 0.16 -22.35
CA GLU A 203 -0.85 -0.68 -22.80
C GLU A 203 -0.39 -2.07 -23.29
N ALA A 204 0.77 -2.14 -23.96
CA ALA A 204 1.35 -3.40 -24.42
C ALA A 204 1.78 -4.29 -23.23
N GLU A 205 2.53 -3.73 -22.27
CA GLU A 205 2.97 -4.42 -21.07
C GLU A 205 1.78 -4.88 -20.20
N TRP A 206 0.75 -4.03 -20.07
CA TRP A 206 -0.47 -4.41 -19.36
C TRP A 206 -1.26 -5.50 -20.07
N THR A 207 -1.34 -5.46 -21.41
CA THR A 207 -1.99 -6.51 -22.20
C THR A 207 -1.28 -7.85 -22.02
N GLU A 208 0.05 -7.85 -22.01
CA GLU A 208 0.85 -9.03 -21.70
C GLU A 208 0.55 -9.56 -20.30
N LEU A 209 0.63 -8.71 -19.26
CA LEU A 209 0.31 -9.08 -17.88
C LEU A 209 -1.11 -9.64 -17.74
N SER A 210 -2.09 -9.04 -18.41
CA SER A 210 -3.49 -9.46 -18.33
C SER A 210 -3.71 -10.82 -18.98
N ARG A 211 -3.08 -11.07 -20.12
CA ARG A 211 -3.13 -12.40 -20.76
C ARG A 211 -2.48 -13.46 -19.87
N MET A 212 -1.34 -13.16 -19.26
CA MET A 212 -0.71 -14.07 -18.28
C MET A 212 -1.64 -14.33 -17.10
N ALA A 213 -2.23 -13.28 -16.52
CA ALA A 213 -3.17 -13.40 -15.41
C ALA A 213 -4.40 -14.25 -15.76
N LEU A 214 -4.98 -14.10 -16.96
CA LEU A 214 -6.13 -14.88 -17.41
C LEU A 214 -5.76 -16.34 -17.74
N ALA A 215 -4.57 -16.58 -18.29
CA ALA A 215 -4.11 -17.92 -18.66
C ALA A 215 -3.55 -18.74 -17.49
N GLU A 216 -3.13 -18.08 -16.40
CA GLU A 216 -2.60 -18.76 -15.21
C GLU A 216 -3.62 -19.75 -14.63
N SER A 217 -3.16 -20.93 -14.19
CA SER A 217 -4.02 -21.98 -13.65
C SER A 217 -4.80 -21.48 -12.42
N PRO A 218 -6.09 -21.83 -12.26
CA PRO A 218 -6.85 -21.53 -11.04
C PRO A 218 -6.19 -22.07 -9.77
N GLU A 219 -5.50 -23.21 -9.87
CA GLU A 219 -4.80 -23.86 -8.74
C GLU A 219 -3.45 -23.20 -8.41
N SER A 220 -3.01 -22.24 -9.22
CA SER A 220 -1.73 -21.56 -9.01
C SER A 220 -1.90 -20.45 -7.97
N PRO A 221 -1.06 -20.39 -6.92
CA PRO A 221 -1.10 -19.30 -5.93
C PRO A 221 -0.78 -17.92 -6.55
N LEU A 222 -0.23 -17.90 -7.77
CA LEU A 222 0.03 -16.69 -8.55
C LEU A 222 -1.23 -16.08 -9.16
N LYS A 223 -2.28 -16.86 -9.41
CA LYS A 223 -3.46 -16.43 -10.18
C LYS A 223 -4.03 -15.12 -9.63
N LYS A 224 -4.32 -15.10 -8.33
CA LYS A 224 -4.90 -13.92 -7.67
C LYS A 224 -3.92 -12.76 -7.61
N ASN A 225 -2.63 -13.02 -7.37
CA ASN A 225 -1.58 -12.00 -7.40
C ASN A 225 -1.50 -11.30 -8.76
N LEU A 226 -1.52 -12.06 -9.86
CA LEU A 226 -1.46 -11.51 -11.22
C LEU A 226 -2.73 -10.71 -11.56
N LEU A 227 -3.91 -11.22 -11.21
CA LEU A 227 -5.18 -10.52 -11.42
C LEU A 227 -5.23 -9.19 -10.65
N ASN A 228 -4.84 -9.21 -9.36
CA ASN A 228 -4.76 -8.03 -8.52
C ASN A 228 -3.76 -7.01 -9.08
N THR A 229 -2.59 -7.48 -9.54
CA THR A 229 -1.58 -6.62 -10.16
C THR A 229 -2.14 -5.97 -11.43
N ALA A 230 -2.74 -6.76 -12.34
CA ALA A 230 -3.32 -6.26 -13.57
C ALA A 230 -4.41 -5.20 -13.34
N ILE A 231 -5.26 -5.35 -12.32
CA ILE A 231 -6.25 -4.32 -11.98
C ILE A 231 -5.58 -3.02 -11.50
N VAL A 232 -4.56 -3.11 -10.64
CA VAL A 232 -3.93 -1.92 -10.07
C VAL A 232 -3.08 -1.16 -11.08
N THR A 233 -2.33 -1.88 -11.93
CA THR A 233 -1.41 -1.29 -12.91
C THR A 233 -2.07 -0.92 -14.23
N PHE A 234 -3.39 -1.01 -14.30
CA PHE A 234 -4.15 -0.70 -15.48
C PHE A 234 -3.98 0.76 -15.97
N PRO A 235 -3.60 0.98 -17.24
CA PRO A 235 -3.40 2.33 -17.79
C PRO A 235 -4.74 3.06 -17.95
N ALA A 236 -4.75 4.38 -17.69
CA ALA A 236 -5.98 5.18 -17.65
C ALA A 236 -6.80 5.13 -18.95
N GLY A 237 -6.15 4.99 -20.11
CA GLY A 237 -6.78 4.89 -21.43
C GLY A 237 -7.52 3.57 -21.67
N ALA A 238 -7.25 2.53 -20.88
CA ALA A 238 -7.81 1.20 -21.11
C ALA A 238 -9.16 0.97 -20.40
N LYS A 239 -9.64 1.87 -19.52
CA LYS A 239 -10.88 1.65 -18.73
C LYS A 239 -12.04 1.42 -19.69
N LYS A 240 -12.64 0.22 -19.61
CA LYS A 240 -13.69 -0.34 -20.48
C LYS A 240 -13.22 -1.22 -21.65
N THR A 241 -12.00 -1.74 -21.66
CA THR A 241 -11.67 -2.86 -22.56
C THR A 241 -12.36 -4.16 -22.12
N PRO A 242 -12.72 -5.07 -23.05
CA PRO A 242 -13.24 -6.38 -22.68
C PRO A 242 -12.32 -7.18 -21.76
N ASP A 243 -11.00 -7.00 -21.89
CA ASP A 243 -10.03 -7.70 -21.05
C ASP A 243 -10.02 -7.16 -19.62
N TYR A 244 -10.24 -5.85 -19.41
CA TYR A 244 -10.41 -5.29 -18.06
C TYR A 244 -11.60 -5.94 -17.33
N GLU A 245 -12.74 -6.07 -18.00
CA GLU A 245 -13.94 -6.69 -17.42
C GLU A 245 -13.72 -8.17 -17.10
N LYS A 246 -13.03 -8.92 -17.98
CA LYS A 246 -12.64 -10.32 -17.71
C LYS A 246 -11.75 -10.44 -16.48
N ILE A 247 -10.71 -9.58 -16.39
CA ILE A 247 -9.80 -9.56 -15.23
C ILE A 247 -10.60 -9.21 -13.97
N ARG A 248 -11.45 -8.19 -14.02
CA ARG A 248 -12.25 -7.74 -12.86
C ARG A 248 -13.18 -8.84 -12.37
N LYS A 249 -13.85 -9.55 -13.29
CA LYS A 249 -14.67 -10.71 -12.98
C LYS A 249 -13.85 -11.83 -12.34
N ALA A 250 -12.73 -12.23 -12.95
CA ALA A 250 -11.88 -13.32 -12.45
C ALA A 250 -11.22 -13.00 -11.10
N MET A 251 -10.90 -11.72 -10.86
CA MET A 251 -10.36 -11.23 -9.58
C MET A 251 -11.37 -11.49 -8.45
N LEU A 252 -12.64 -11.17 -8.68
CA LEU A 252 -13.72 -11.27 -7.68
C LEU A 252 -14.41 -12.63 -7.64
N GLU A 253 -14.10 -13.52 -8.58
CA GLU A 253 -14.74 -14.84 -8.65
C GLU A 253 -14.46 -15.66 -7.38
N ASN A 254 -15.54 -16.10 -6.74
CA ASN A 254 -15.58 -16.89 -5.50
C ASN A 254 -14.87 -16.24 -4.30
N TYR A 255 -14.89 -14.90 -4.21
CA TYR A 255 -14.21 -14.15 -3.14
C TYR A 255 -14.63 -14.53 -1.71
N GLN A 256 -15.81 -15.11 -1.54
CA GLN A 256 -16.29 -15.61 -0.24
C GLN A 256 -15.44 -16.76 0.29
N GLY A 257 -14.85 -17.57 -0.60
CA GLY A 257 -14.01 -18.72 -0.26
C GLY A 257 -12.51 -18.40 -0.15
N PHE A 258 -12.11 -17.14 -0.28
CA PHE A 258 -10.70 -16.76 -0.28
C PHE A 258 -10.04 -16.96 1.08
N SER A 259 -8.85 -17.54 1.07
CA SER A 259 -7.94 -17.62 2.22
C SER A 259 -7.59 -16.23 2.77
N ALA A 260 -7.05 -16.15 3.99
CA ALA A 260 -6.66 -14.87 4.58
C ALA A 260 -5.73 -14.05 3.67
N GLY A 261 -4.70 -14.69 3.11
CA GLY A 261 -3.76 -14.02 2.19
C GLY A 261 -4.42 -13.50 0.92
N GLU A 262 -5.34 -14.27 0.31
CA GLU A 262 -6.09 -13.83 -0.87
C GLU A 262 -7.02 -12.65 -0.56
N ARG A 263 -7.66 -12.64 0.62
CA ARG A 263 -8.50 -11.52 1.07
C ARG A 263 -7.68 -10.26 1.30
N MET A 264 -6.50 -10.37 1.92
CA MET A 264 -5.58 -9.25 2.09
C MET A 264 -5.15 -8.67 0.75
N GLU A 265 -4.71 -9.53 -0.18
CA GLU A 265 -4.27 -9.12 -1.51
C GLU A 265 -5.39 -8.45 -2.32
N LEU A 266 -6.61 -9.01 -2.27
CA LEU A 266 -7.79 -8.41 -2.90
C LEU A 266 -8.09 -7.04 -2.29
N ALA A 267 -8.13 -6.93 -0.97
CA ALA A 267 -8.40 -5.67 -0.28
C ALA A 267 -7.36 -4.60 -0.63
N GLN A 268 -6.07 -4.94 -0.71
CA GLN A 268 -5.03 -3.99 -1.16
C GLN A 268 -5.26 -3.53 -2.60
N ALA A 269 -5.64 -4.42 -3.52
CA ALA A 269 -5.96 -4.04 -4.89
C ALA A 269 -7.17 -3.09 -4.95
N LEU A 270 -8.20 -3.38 -4.17
CA LEU A 270 -9.40 -2.55 -4.07
C LEU A 270 -9.13 -1.21 -3.37
N ALA A 271 -8.19 -1.12 -2.44
CA ALA A 271 -7.78 0.15 -1.86
C ALA A 271 -7.28 1.14 -2.93
N GLU A 272 -6.57 0.64 -3.95
CA GLU A 272 -6.03 1.47 -5.04
C GLU A 272 -7.03 1.71 -6.18
N LYS A 273 -7.80 0.70 -6.59
CA LYS A 273 -8.68 0.77 -7.78
C LYS A 273 -10.13 0.34 -7.58
N GLY A 274 -10.52 -0.01 -6.36
CA GLY A 274 -11.91 -0.34 -6.01
C GLY A 274 -12.86 0.85 -6.14
N GLU A 275 -14.14 0.55 -6.14
CA GLU A 275 -15.27 1.45 -6.36
C GLU A 275 -16.34 1.23 -5.29
N ALA A 276 -17.39 2.05 -5.28
CA ALA A 276 -18.45 1.98 -4.26
C ALA A 276 -19.11 0.59 -4.18
N SER A 277 -19.21 -0.11 -5.32
CA SER A 277 -19.78 -1.46 -5.40
C SER A 277 -18.96 -2.53 -4.70
N ASP A 278 -17.69 -2.27 -4.36
CA ASP A 278 -16.83 -3.22 -3.65
C ASP A 278 -16.95 -3.12 -2.12
N LEU A 279 -17.59 -2.05 -1.60
CA LEU A 279 -17.74 -1.82 -0.17
C LEU A 279 -18.47 -2.95 0.58
N PRO A 280 -19.53 -3.59 0.03
CA PRO A 280 -20.18 -4.72 0.71
C PRO A 280 -19.21 -5.88 0.96
N LEU A 281 -18.39 -6.25 -0.04
CA LEU A 281 -17.36 -7.29 0.10
C LEU A 281 -16.31 -6.92 1.16
N LEU A 282 -15.83 -5.67 1.15
CA LEU A 282 -14.83 -5.24 2.12
C LEU A 282 -15.43 -5.18 3.53
N THR A 283 -16.72 -4.85 3.64
CA THR A 283 -17.43 -4.89 4.93
C THR A 283 -17.54 -6.32 5.45
N ALA A 284 -17.85 -7.28 4.58
CA ALA A 284 -17.83 -8.70 4.92
C ALA A 284 -16.45 -9.14 5.45
N TYR A 285 -15.35 -8.71 4.82
CA TYR A 285 -14.00 -8.99 5.33
C TYR A 285 -13.70 -8.29 6.65
N LEU A 286 -14.15 -7.04 6.82
CA LEU A 286 -14.00 -6.28 8.06
C LEU A 286 -14.69 -6.97 9.26
N THR A 287 -15.76 -7.72 9.01
CA THR A 287 -16.52 -8.44 10.05
C THR A 287 -16.24 -9.93 10.11
N ASN A 288 -15.21 -10.42 9.40
CA ASN A 288 -14.90 -11.85 9.23
C ASN A 288 -16.09 -12.68 8.71
N GLU A 289 -16.97 -12.10 7.90
CA GLU A 289 -18.03 -12.87 7.27
C GLU A 289 -17.41 -13.88 6.29
N ASN A 290 -18.04 -15.06 6.19
CA ASN A 290 -17.60 -16.17 5.35
C ASN A 290 -16.17 -16.68 5.68
N SER A 291 -15.64 -16.45 6.88
CA SER A 291 -14.29 -16.92 7.30
C SER A 291 -14.28 -18.37 7.81
N ALA A 292 -15.45 -18.95 8.12
CA ALA A 292 -15.56 -20.25 8.76
C ALA A 292 -14.85 -21.34 7.92
N GLY A 293 -13.91 -22.05 8.55
CA GLY A 293 -13.09 -23.07 7.90
C GLY A 293 -11.91 -22.53 7.06
N LEU A 294 -11.72 -21.20 6.98
CA LEU A 294 -10.61 -20.57 6.28
C LEU A 294 -9.56 -20.01 7.25
N TYR A 295 -9.99 -19.42 8.37
CA TYR A 295 -9.16 -18.98 9.49
C TYR A 295 -10.02 -18.65 10.72
N GLU A 296 -9.42 -18.65 11.91
CA GLU A 296 -10.10 -18.33 13.17
C GLU A 296 -10.30 -16.81 13.32
N ASN A 297 -11.48 -16.38 13.78
CA ASN A 297 -11.85 -14.96 13.81
C ASN A 297 -10.98 -14.08 14.71
N ASP A 298 -10.39 -14.66 15.75
CA ASP A 298 -9.51 -14.03 16.73
C ASP A 298 -8.02 -14.21 16.40
N SER A 299 -7.69 -14.84 15.27
CA SER A 299 -6.29 -15.06 14.86
C SER A 299 -5.60 -13.79 14.37
N LYS A 300 -4.26 -13.85 14.28
CA LYS A 300 -3.43 -12.79 13.67
C LYS A 300 -3.79 -12.58 12.20
N GLU A 301 -4.08 -13.65 11.47
CA GLU A 301 -4.50 -13.62 10.07
C GLU A 301 -5.84 -12.90 9.91
N ALA A 302 -6.81 -13.18 10.78
CA ALA A 302 -8.09 -12.47 10.75
C ALA A 302 -7.92 -10.97 11.04
N ALA A 303 -7.07 -10.62 12.02
CA ALA A 303 -6.75 -9.22 12.28
C ALA A 303 -6.10 -8.55 11.05
N ASP A 304 -5.19 -9.23 10.36
CA ASP A 304 -4.55 -8.67 9.17
C ASP A 304 -5.53 -8.50 8.00
N VAL A 305 -6.45 -9.45 7.79
CA VAL A 305 -7.55 -9.30 6.83
C VAL A 305 -8.40 -8.07 7.16
N ARG A 306 -8.78 -7.88 8.43
CA ARG A 306 -9.56 -6.72 8.86
C ARG A 306 -8.80 -5.40 8.67
N ALA A 307 -7.49 -5.37 8.94
CA ALA A 307 -6.66 -4.19 8.69
C ALA A 307 -6.65 -3.80 7.21
N ASN A 308 -6.44 -4.78 6.31
CA ASN A 308 -6.44 -4.57 4.87
C ASN A 308 -7.81 -4.08 4.36
N ALA A 309 -8.89 -4.71 4.84
CA ALA A 309 -10.26 -4.32 4.49
C ALA A 309 -10.60 -2.91 4.97
N ALA A 310 -10.25 -2.58 6.23
CA ALA A 310 -10.45 -1.26 6.80
C ALA A 310 -9.72 -0.17 5.99
N TYR A 311 -8.45 -0.40 5.65
CA TYR A 311 -7.70 0.52 4.79
C TYR A 311 -8.38 0.75 3.44
N ALA A 312 -8.82 -0.32 2.79
CA ALA A 312 -9.50 -0.26 1.49
C ALA A 312 -10.82 0.52 1.54
N ILE A 313 -11.63 0.29 2.57
CA ILE A 313 -12.90 1.00 2.81
C ILE A 313 -12.66 2.51 2.87
N VAL A 314 -11.74 2.96 3.73
CA VAL A 314 -11.46 4.40 3.91
C VAL A 314 -10.93 5.02 2.61
N LYS A 315 -10.05 4.30 1.89
CA LYS A 315 -9.51 4.75 0.59
C LYS A 315 -10.60 4.90 -0.48
N ILE A 316 -11.55 3.96 -0.55
CA ILE A 316 -12.66 4.03 -1.50
C ILE A 316 -13.60 5.17 -1.14
N LYS A 317 -13.99 5.31 0.13
CA LYS A 317 -14.87 6.38 0.61
C LYS A 317 -14.30 7.78 0.32
N ARG A 318 -13.03 8.01 0.66
CA ARG A 318 -12.33 9.26 0.34
C ARG A 318 -12.29 9.55 -1.17
N ARG A 319 -12.16 8.52 -2.02
CA ARG A 319 -12.19 8.70 -3.48
C ARG A 319 -13.58 9.06 -4.01
N ILE A 320 -14.64 8.55 -3.38
CA ILE A 320 -16.04 8.86 -3.76
C ILE A 320 -16.41 10.28 -3.32
N GLU A 321 -15.97 10.69 -2.13
CA GLU A 321 -16.26 12.00 -1.53
C GLU A 321 -15.38 13.13 -2.08
N ALA A 322 -14.20 12.81 -2.63
CA ALA A 322 -13.33 13.80 -3.25
C ALA A 322 -14.08 14.51 -4.40
N PRO A 323 -14.06 15.86 -4.45
CA PRO A 323 -14.62 16.59 -5.57
C PRO A 323 -14.01 16.07 -6.86
N ARG A 324 -14.85 15.71 -7.84
CA ARG A 324 -14.36 15.42 -9.20
C ARG A 324 -13.70 16.70 -9.70
N LYS A 325 -12.38 16.69 -9.80
CA LYS A 325 -11.59 17.79 -10.38
C LYS A 325 -11.87 17.92 -11.86
#